data_AF-A0A141R8V7-F1
#
_entry.id   AF-A0A141R8V7-F1
#
_cell.length_a   1.000
_cell.length_b   1.000
_cell.length_c   1.000
_cell.angle_alpha   90.00
_cell.angle_beta   90.00
_cell.angle_gamma   90.00
#
_symmetry.space_group_name_H-M   'P 1'
#
loop_
_entity.id
_entity.type
_entity.pdbx_description
1 polymer ?
#
loop_
_entity_poly.entity_id
_entity_poly.type
_entity_poly.pdbx_seq_one_letter_code
_entity_poly.pdbx_strand_id
1 'polypeptide(L)'
;MSKVLVLKSSILAGYSQSGQLSDYFVEQWQEKHPGDEITVRDLAANPIPVLDGELVGALRPSDAPLTPRQQEALALSDELIAELKGN
;
A
#
# COMPACT_ATOMS: atom_id res chain seq x y z
N MET A 1 12.04 16.38 8.68
CA MET A 1 10.90 16.01 7.82
C MET A 1 10.95 14.51 7.68
N SER A 2 10.09 13.86 8.44
CA SER A 2 9.79 12.44 8.28
C SER A 2 8.70 12.29 7.23
N LYS A 3 8.57 11.10 6.65
CA LYS A 3 7.45 10.76 5.79
C LYS A 3 6.75 9.57 6.44
N VAL A 4 5.43 9.64 6.53
CA VAL A 4 4.62 8.66 7.26
C VAL A 4 3.65 8.02 6.29
N LEU A 5 3.77 6.71 6.11
CA LEU A 5 2.85 5.90 5.33
C LEU A 5 1.81 5.26 6.25
N VAL A 6 0.55 5.63 6.06
CA VAL A 6 -0.60 5.06 6.79
C VAL A 6 -1.29 4.02 5.91
N LEU A 7 -1.25 2.76 6.35
CA LEU A 7 -1.90 1.64 5.68
C LEU A 7 -3.25 1.34 6.33
N LYS A 8 -4.35 1.66 5.63
CA LYS A 8 -5.70 1.27 6.04
C LYS A 8 -6.08 -0.06 5.40
N SER A 9 -6.70 -0.96 6.17
CA SER A 9 -7.04 -2.33 5.71
C SER A 9 -8.47 -2.77 6.06
N SER A 10 -9.26 -1.90 6.68
CA SER A 10 -10.60 -2.26 7.11
C SER A 10 -11.58 -2.24 5.94
N ILE A 11 -12.37 -3.30 5.82
CA ILE A 11 -13.43 -3.43 4.80
C ILE A 11 -14.71 -2.65 5.14
N LEU A 12 -14.76 -2.00 6.31
CA LEU A 12 -15.98 -1.35 6.82
C LEU A 12 -16.14 0.10 6.35
N ALA A 13 -15.26 0.60 5.48
CA ALA A 13 -15.26 1.97 4.96
C ALA A 13 -15.47 3.00 6.09
N GLY A 14 -16.44 3.92 5.97
CA GLY A 14 -16.72 4.94 6.98
C GLY A 14 -17.14 4.40 8.36
N TYR A 15 -17.61 3.15 8.44
CA TYR A 15 -17.93 2.51 9.72
C TYR A 15 -16.71 1.88 10.40
N SER A 16 -15.53 1.93 9.77
CA SER A 16 -14.31 1.39 10.32
C SER A 16 -13.84 2.16 11.55
N GLN A 17 -13.86 1.50 12.71
CA GLN A 17 -13.31 2.06 13.94
C GLN A 17 -11.78 2.21 13.87
N SER A 18 -11.07 1.24 13.29
CA SER A 18 -9.62 1.37 13.08
C SER A 18 -9.28 2.45 12.05
N GLY A 19 -10.12 2.64 11.03
CA GLY A 19 -10.01 3.74 10.08
C GLY A 19 -10.13 5.11 10.76
N GLN A 20 -11.17 5.30 11.58
CA GLN A 20 -11.40 6.52 12.34
C GLN A 20 -10.25 6.82 13.33
N LEU A 21 -9.73 5.80 14.02
CA LEU A 21 -8.56 5.97 14.89
C LEU A 21 -7.29 6.34 14.11
N SER A 22 -7.12 5.81 12.89
CA SER A 22 -6.00 6.16 12.01
C SER A 22 -6.10 7.59 11.50
N ASP A 23 -7.32 8.07 11.18
CA ASP A 23 -7.57 9.45 10.80
C ASP A 23 -7.24 10.42 11.93
N TYR A 24 -7.68 10.11 13.15
CA TYR A 24 -7.33 10.88 14.34
C TYR A 24 -5.80 10.90 14.58
N PHE A 25 -5.12 9.77 14.38
CA PHE A 25 -3.65 9.73 14.48
C PHE A 25 -2.99 10.67 13.47
N VAL A 26 -3.44 10.69 12.21
CA VAL A 26 -2.90 11.56 11.17
C VAL A 26 -3.08 13.03 11.52
N GLU A 27 -4.29 13.42 11.95
CA GLU A 27 -4.60 14.79 12.39
C GLU A 27 -3.65 15.23 13.52
N GLN A 28 -3.55 14.42 14.57
CA GLN A 28 -2.69 14.72 15.72
C GLN A 28 -1.20 14.71 15.38
N TRP A 29 -0.77 13.88 14.42
CA TRP A 29 0.61 13.85 13.96
C TRP A 29 0.97 15.12 13.21
N GLN A 30 0.13 15.55 12.26
CA GLN A 30 0.35 16.76 11.46
C GLN A 30 0.33 18.02 12.32
N GLU A 31 -0.52 18.10 13.35
CA GLU A 31 -0.53 19.22 14.31
C GLU A 31 0.82 19.36 15.04
N LYS A 32 1.43 18.23 15.43
CA LYS A 32 2.70 18.20 16.19
C LYS A 32 3.94 18.26 15.29
N HIS A 33 3.81 17.81 14.04
CA HIS A 33 4.89 17.71 13.06
C HIS A 33 4.44 18.32 11.72
N PRO A 34 4.20 19.66 11.67
CA PRO A 34 3.62 20.31 10.47
C PRO A 34 4.53 20.25 9.24
N GLY A 35 5.79 19.89 9.41
CA GLY A 35 6.76 19.71 8.32
C GLY A 35 6.97 18.26 7.90
N ASP A 36 6.18 17.30 8.41
CA ASP A 36 6.22 15.91 7.99
C ASP A 36 5.17 15.63 6.89
N GLU A 37 5.50 14.73 5.97
CA GLU A 37 4.62 14.36 4.86
C GLU A 37 3.83 13.09 5.20
N ILE A 38 2.52 13.07 4.91
CA ILE A 38 1.67 11.90 5.16
C ILE A 38 1.17 11.34 3.83
N THR A 39 1.39 10.04 3.62
CA THR A 39 0.82 9.26 2.51
C THR A 39 -0.19 8.27 3.09
N VAL A 40 -1.37 8.15 2.49
CA VAL A 40 -2.41 7.19 2.92
C VAL A 40 -2.67 6.18 1.81
N ARG A 41 -2.46 4.89 2.11
CA ARG A 41 -2.78 3.75 1.24
C ARG A 41 -3.97 2.99 1.84
N ASP A 42 -5.11 3.05 1.17
CA ASP A 42 -6.28 2.26 1.53
C ASP A 42 -6.29 0.96 0.72
N LEU A 43 -5.96 -0.15 1.39
CA LEU A 43 -5.88 -1.49 0.82
C LEU A 43 -7.25 -2.15 0.63
N ALA A 44 -8.30 -1.63 1.25
CA ALA A 44 -9.67 -2.09 1.01
C ALA A 44 -10.27 -1.39 -0.21
N ALA A 45 -9.97 -0.10 -0.40
CA ALA A 45 -10.39 0.65 -1.59
C ALA A 45 -9.55 0.31 -2.84
N ASN A 46 -8.26 0.04 -2.67
CA ASN A 46 -7.33 -0.33 -3.74
C ASN A 46 -6.72 -1.71 -3.43
N PRO A 47 -7.46 -2.80 -3.69
CA PRO A 47 -7.05 -4.13 -3.29
C PRO A 47 -5.83 -4.63 -4.09
N ILE A 48 -4.96 -5.34 -3.38
CA ILE A 48 -3.84 -6.07 -3.96
C ILE A 48 -4.34 -7.47 -4.38
N PRO A 49 -3.99 -7.99 -5.56
CA PRO A 49 -4.38 -9.33 -5.96
C PRO A 49 -3.83 -10.38 -4.99
N VAL A 50 -4.61 -11.41 -4.74
CA VAL A 50 -4.16 -12.57 -3.94
C VAL A 50 -2.99 -13.24 -4.66
N LEU A 51 -1.92 -13.50 -3.91
CA LEU A 51 -0.77 -14.24 -4.42
C LEU A 51 -1.17 -15.70 -4.70
N ASP A 52 -1.11 -16.10 -5.97
CA ASP A 52 -1.39 -17.46 -6.41
C ASP A 52 -0.19 -18.10 -7.13
N GLY A 53 -0.39 -19.30 -7.67
CA GLY A 53 0.65 -20.04 -8.38
C GLY A 53 1.15 -19.38 -9.67
N GLU A 54 0.33 -18.54 -10.31
CA GLU A 54 0.76 -17.77 -11.49
C GLU A 54 1.61 -16.58 -11.04
N LEU A 55 1.12 -15.81 -10.06
CA LEU A 55 1.77 -14.58 -9.61
C LEU A 55 3.09 -14.82 -8.88
N VAL A 56 3.25 -15.94 -8.17
CA VAL A 56 4.56 -16.29 -7.58
C VAL A 56 5.64 -16.49 -8.64
N GLY A 57 5.26 -16.85 -9.88
CA GLY A 57 6.18 -16.93 -11.02
C GLY A 57 6.76 -15.57 -11.42
N ALA A 58 6.02 -14.48 -11.22
CA ALA A 58 6.49 -13.12 -11.49
C ALA A 58 7.54 -12.63 -10.49
N LEU A 59 7.53 -13.18 -9.27
CA LEU A 59 8.37 -12.73 -8.15
C LEU A 59 9.68 -13.53 -8.02
N ARG A 60 10.00 -14.38 -9.00
CA ARG A 60 11.20 -15.22 -9.03
C ARG A 60 11.95 -15.03 -10.34
N PRO A 61 13.28 -15.17 -10.35
CA PRO A 61 14.03 -15.20 -11.60
C PRO A 61 13.50 -16.30 -12.53
N SER A 62 13.22 -15.94 -13.77
CA SER A 62 12.73 -16.84 -14.81
C SER A 62 13.20 -16.33 -16.17
N ASP A 63 13.60 -17.24 -17.04
CA ASP A 63 13.95 -16.94 -18.44
C ASP A 63 12.70 -16.89 -19.35
N ALA A 64 11.53 -17.27 -18.83
CA ALA A 64 10.28 -17.22 -19.56
C ALA A 64 9.68 -15.81 -19.53
N PRO A 65 9.12 -15.32 -20.66
CA PRO A 65 8.43 -14.03 -20.68
C PRO A 65 7.22 -14.04 -19.75
N LEU A 66 7.03 -12.94 -19.02
CA LEU A 66 5.89 -12.78 -18.10
C LEU A 66 4.56 -12.67 -18.86
N THR A 67 3.51 -13.32 -18.33
CA THR A 67 2.14 -13.10 -18.79
C THR A 67 1.69 -11.65 -18.51
N PRO A 68 0.67 -11.12 -19.19
CA PRO A 68 0.16 -9.78 -18.89
C PRO A 68 -0.21 -9.59 -17.41
N ARG A 69 -0.86 -10.59 -16.81
CA ARG A 69 -1.23 -10.57 -15.38
C ARG A 69 0.00 -10.57 -14.46
N GLN A 70 1.06 -11.30 -14.81
CA GLN A 70 2.32 -11.28 -14.08
C GLN A 70 3.03 -9.92 -14.20
N GLN A 71 2.99 -9.28 -15.36
CA GLN A 71 3.55 -7.93 -15.57
C GLN A 71 2.80 -6.89 -14.72
N GLU A 72 1.47 -6.94 -14.71
CA GLU A 72 0.63 -6.07 -13.89
C GLU A 72 0.92 -6.25 -12.39
N ALA A 73 1.02 -7.50 -11.93
CA ALA A 73 1.34 -7.79 -10.53
C ALA A 73 2.76 -7.33 -10.14
N LEU A 74 3.74 -7.48 -11.04
CA LEU A 74 5.10 -7.01 -10.81
C LEU A 74 5.16 -5.48 -10.77
N ALA A 75 4.48 -4.79 -11.69
CA ALA A 75 4.40 -3.33 -11.70
C ALA A 75 3.75 -2.79 -10.42
N LEU A 76 2.65 -3.40 -9.96
CA LEU A 76 2.02 -3.05 -8.69
C LEU A 76 2.95 -3.33 -7.50
N SER A 77 3.68 -4.44 -7.51
CA SER A 77 4.68 -4.76 -6.49
C SER A 77 5.79 -3.70 -6.44
N ASP A 78 6.31 -3.29 -7.59
CA ASP A 78 7.36 -2.26 -7.68
C ASP A 78 6.85 -0.90 -7.20
N GLU A 79 5.62 -0.52 -7.54
CA GLU A 79 4.96 0.69 -7.04
C GLU A 79 4.86 0.66 -5.50
N LEU A 80 4.34 -0.43 -4.93
CA LEU A 80 4.17 -0.61 -3.49
C LEU A 80 5.51 -0.60 -2.74
N ILE A 81 6.53 -1.24 -3.30
CA ILE A 81 7.88 -1.24 -2.73
C ILE A 81 8.50 0.16 -2.79
N ALA A 82 8.31 0.89 -3.89
CA ALA A 82 8.78 2.25 -4.03
C ALA A 82 8.07 3.19 -3.04
N GLU A 83 6.76 3.03 -2.84
CA GLU A 83 5.99 3.76 -1.81
C GLU A 83 6.54 3.47 -0.41
N LEU A 84 6.76 2.20 -0.07
CA LEU A 84 7.28 1.81 1.25
C LEU A 84 8.70 2.33 1.51
N LYS A 85 9.56 2.37 0.50
CA LYS A 85 10.95 2.87 0.63
C LYS A 85 11.05 4.40 0.53
N GLY A 86 10.08 5.03 -0.14
CA GLY A 86 10.04 6.45 -0.42
C GLY A 86 9.32 7.27 0.65
N ASN A 87 8.71 6.60 1.63
CA ASN A 87 8.28 7.15 2.90
C ASN A 87 9.30 6.75 3.98
#